data_AF-A0A1W9NWH6-F1
#
_entry.id   AF-A0A1W9NWH6-F1
#
_cell.length_a   1.000
_cell.length_b   1.000
_cell.length_c   1.000
_cell.angle_alpha   90.00
_cell.angle_beta   90.00
_cell.angle_gamma   90.00
#
_symmetry.space_group_name_H-M   'P 1'
#
loop_
_entity.id
_entity.type
_entity.pdbx_description
1 polymer ?
#
loop_
_entity_poly.entity_id
_entity_poly.type
_entity_poly.pdbx_seq_one_letter_code
_entity_poly.pdbx_strand_id
1 'polypeptide(L)'
;MQKIFIFLLLFLLSGCSVNDLMVWGEINKVQVVKQNAYVKHYRAYFKRDHLQPIRNGKRYLYFYNKRTEDLAILLHPGNRYLLYSFSHPHLVIKIPSDRKHGYYHMLKVLKRKGYYRIVSPHTAGYTAHVSLRRYKKVRTYLVEVKDYRHLQNLYREAIRTYDAKKIEKIKTKLPNILIGSYYEKYKAQAATQEQLKQLDIISAKLHSDEETQARSGTEAKNDTGEQLYSYYLKDASYYELSNYLATSEAKSTLSYSQYNTLKSRNSQLREKDLLENGSLEELITAYKKNQDPRYKSKIMQRIKEIQKN
;
A
#
# COMPACT_ATOMS: atom_id res chain seq x y z
N MET A 1 -55.98 29.09 21.33
CA MET A 1 -55.09 27.98 21.77
C MET A 1 -54.51 27.14 20.64
N GLN A 2 -55.22 26.95 19.51
CA GLN A 2 -54.75 26.13 18.37
C GLN A 2 -53.42 26.59 17.74
N LYS A 3 -53.14 27.91 17.71
CA LYS A 3 -51.88 28.47 17.16
C LYS A 3 -50.65 28.17 18.04
N ILE A 4 -50.83 27.99 19.35
CA ILE A 4 -49.74 27.67 20.28
C ILE A 4 -49.34 26.19 20.13
N PHE A 5 -50.32 25.32 19.86
CA PHE A 5 -50.09 23.89 19.64
C PHE A 5 -49.31 23.60 18.36
N ILE A 6 -49.57 24.36 17.28
CA ILE A 6 -48.83 24.25 16.01
C ILE A 6 -47.36 24.70 16.17
N PHE A 7 -47.12 25.74 16.98
CA PHE A 7 -45.76 26.23 17.24
C PHE A 7 -44.92 25.22 18.05
N LEU A 8 -45.56 24.52 19.00
CA LEU A 8 -44.92 23.47 19.79
C LEU A 8 -44.65 22.20 18.97
N LEU A 9 -45.53 21.87 18.02
CA LEU A 9 -45.34 20.75 17.09
C LEU A 9 -44.16 20.99 16.12
N LEU A 10 -43.96 22.23 15.65
CA LEU A 10 -42.83 22.61 14.80
C LEU A 10 -41.47 22.55 15.54
N PHE A 11 -41.46 22.87 16.84
CA PHE A 11 -40.26 22.71 17.68
C PHE A 11 -39.92 21.24 17.97
N LEU A 12 -40.94 20.37 18.08
CA LEU A 12 -40.73 18.92 18.26
C LEU A 12 -40.26 18.23 16.96
N LEU A 13 -40.69 18.72 15.79
CA LEU A 13 -40.26 18.21 14.48
C LEU A 13 -38.87 18.70 14.04
N SER A 14 -38.31 19.73 14.69
CA SER A 14 -36.94 20.20 14.46
C SER A 14 -35.88 19.45 15.30
N GLY A 15 -36.30 18.44 16.08
CA GLY A 15 -35.40 17.50 16.78
C GLY A 15 -34.70 16.46 15.88
N CYS A 16 -35.02 16.42 14.59
CA CYS A 16 -34.33 15.57 13.61
C CYS A 16 -32.98 16.19 13.20
N SER A 17 -31.93 15.89 13.98
CA SER A 17 -30.53 15.71 13.53
C SER A 17 -30.10 16.52 12.28
N VAL A 18 -29.85 17.81 12.45
CA VAL A 18 -29.14 18.66 11.47
C VAL A 18 -27.62 18.42 11.56
N ASN A 19 -27.17 17.16 11.45
CA ASN A 19 -25.75 16.81 11.59
C ASN A 19 -25.01 16.51 10.28
N ASP A 20 -25.66 16.62 9.12
CA ASP A 20 -24.97 16.57 7.81
C ASP A 20 -25.19 17.85 7.01
N LEU A 21 -25.00 18.99 7.68
CA LEU A 21 -24.82 20.27 7.01
C LEU A 21 -23.56 20.14 6.15
N MET A 22 -23.74 19.93 4.84
CA MET A 22 -22.67 19.71 3.85
C MET A 22 -21.44 20.55 4.20
N VAL A 23 -20.39 19.91 4.73
CA VAL A 23 -19.11 20.60 4.92
C VAL A 23 -18.51 20.75 3.53
N TRP A 24 -18.68 21.92 2.92
CA TRP A 24 -18.05 22.22 1.64
C TRP A 24 -16.54 22.34 1.86
N GLY A 25 -15.81 21.37 1.30
CA GLY A 25 -14.36 21.36 1.13
C GLY A 25 -13.71 22.71 0.86
N GLU A 26 -12.66 23.06 1.60
CA GLU A 26 -11.66 24.03 1.16
C GLU A 26 -10.58 23.29 0.34
N ILE A 27 -10.10 23.93 -0.74
CA ILE A 27 -9.01 23.39 -1.54
C ILE A 27 -7.71 23.54 -0.75
N ASN A 28 -6.84 22.53 -0.80
CA ASN A 28 -5.57 22.42 -0.08
C ASN A 28 -5.71 22.45 1.44
N LYS A 29 -6.81 21.91 1.96
CA LYS A 29 -7.05 21.76 3.40
C LYS A 29 -7.52 20.34 3.69
N VAL A 30 -7.04 19.79 4.79
CA VAL A 30 -7.57 18.53 5.32
C VAL A 30 -8.80 18.84 6.15
N GLN A 31 -9.82 18.02 6.03
CA GLN A 31 -11.07 18.13 6.77
C GLN A 31 -11.41 16.80 7.42
N VAL A 32 -11.98 16.86 8.63
CA VAL A 32 -12.57 15.69 9.28
C VAL A 32 -14.00 15.55 8.76
N VAL A 33 -14.29 14.47 8.03
CA VAL A 33 -15.60 14.22 7.44
C VAL A 33 -16.50 13.45 8.39
N LYS A 34 -15.93 12.45 9.08
CA LYS A 34 -16.68 11.62 10.03
C LYS A 34 -15.75 11.16 11.13
N GLN A 35 -16.23 11.19 12.36
CA GLN A 35 -15.49 10.68 13.51
C GLN A 35 -16.44 9.84 14.36
N ASN A 36 -16.02 8.62 14.67
CA ASN A 36 -16.63 7.80 15.70
C ASN A 36 -15.55 7.28 16.66
N ALA A 37 -15.95 6.49 17.65
CA ALA A 37 -15.02 5.97 18.67
C ALA A 37 -13.87 5.12 18.09
N TYR A 38 -14.05 4.53 16.90
CA TYR A 38 -13.13 3.52 16.34
C TYR A 38 -12.39 3.98 15.09
N VAL A 39 -12.98 4.92 14.34
CA VAL A 39 -12.50 5.35 13.02
C VAL A 39 -12.67 6.86 12.86
N LYS A 40 -11.60 7.51 12.41
CA LYS A 40 -11.61 8.90 11.96
C LYS A 40 -11.45 8.94 10.44
N HIS A 41 -12.35 9.63 9.76
CA HIS A 41 -12.33 9.79 8.31
C HIS A 41 -11.98 11.23 7.96
N TYR A 42 -10.91 11.38 7.20
CA TYR A 42 -10.42 12.63 6.69
C TYR A 42 -10.59 12.71 5.17
N ARG A 43 -10.81 13.92 4.67
CA ARG A 43 -10.89 14.22 3.25
C ARG A 43 -10.12 15.49 2.94
N ALA A 44 -9.43 15.51 1.79
CA ALA A 44 -8.76 16.70 1.30
C ALA A 44 -8.88 16.80 -0.23
N TYR A 45 -8.98 18.03 -0.73
CA TYR A 45 -8.96 18.34 -2.16
C TYR A 45 -7.69 19.11 -2.49
N PHE A 46 -6.67 18.46 -3.03
CA PHE A 46 -5.40 19.12 -3.37
C PHE A 46 -5.36 19.52 -4.83
N LYS A 47 -5.05 20.80 -5.13
CA LYS A 47 -4.93 21.27 -6.53
C LYS A 47 -3.80 20.53 -7.25
N ARG A 48 -4.05 20.05 -8.47
CA ARG A 48 -3.07 19.23 -9.21
C ARG A 48 -2.26 20.00 -10.27
N ASP A 49 -2.73 21.15 -10.73
CA ASP A 49 -2.24 21.80 -11.96
C ASP A 49 -0.75 22.17 -11.93
N HIS A 50 -0.15 22.28 -10.73
CA HIS A 50 1.26 22.65 -10.56
C HIS A 50 2.05 21.66 -9.69
N LEU A 51 1.53 20.44 -9.50
CA LEU A 51 2.24 19.42 -8.73
C LEU A 51 3.36 18.81 -9.56
N GLN A 52 4.59 19.06 -9.12
CA GLN A 52 5.78 18.46 -9.69
C GLN A 52 5.95 17.03 -9.15
N PRO A 53 6.56 16.12 -9.94
CA PRO A 53 7.01 14.83 -9.43
C PRO A 53 8.01 15.02 -8.27
N ILE A 54 7.90 14.17 -7.25
CA ILE A 54 8.78 14.19 -6.08
C ILE A 54 9.91 13.16 -6.26
N ARG A 55 9.54 11.91 -6.55
CA ARG A 55 10.47 10.80 -6.78
C ARG A 55 9.79 9.71 -7.60
N ASN A 56 10.51 9.13 -8.55
CA ASN A 56 10.03 8.04 -9.43
C ASN A 56 8.68 8.38 -10.10
N GLY A 57 8.53 9.62 -10.60
CA GLY A 57 7.28 10.08 -11.23
C GLY A 57 6.10 10.34 -10.28
N LYS A 58 6.16 9.93 -9.01
CA LYS A 58 5.07 10.11 -8.04
C LYS A 58 4.91 11.58 -7.66
N ARG A 59 3.67 12.10 -7.72
CA ARG A 59 3.33 13.49 -7.39
C ARG A 59 2.97 13.72 -5.91
N TYR A 60 2.84 12.64 -5.15
CA TYR A 60 2.64 12.66 -3.71
C TYR A 60 3.39 11.51 -3.04
N LEU A 61 3.71 11.67 -1.76
CA LEU A 61 4.31 10.64 -0.92
C LEU A 61 3.66 10.64 0.46
N TYR A 62 3.59 9.48 1.10
CA TYR A 62 3.11 9.36 2.49
C TYR A 62 4.27 9.40 3.48
N PHE A 63 4.03 10.07 4.60
CA PHE A 63 4.92 10.11 5.74
C PHE A 63 4.14 9.80 7.01
N TYR A 64 4.82 9.18 7.97
CA TYR A 64 4.24 8.88 9.27
C TYR A 64 5.14 9.39 10.38
N ASN A 65 4.52 10.03 11.38
CA ASN A 65 5.18 10.38 12.62
C ASN A 65 4.79 9.38 13.70
N LYS A 66 5.75 8.57 14.15
CA LYS A 66 5.49 7.54 15.17
C LYS A 66 5.14 8.11 16.54
N ARG A 67 5.68 9.28 16.90
CA ARG A 67 5.50 9.89 18.22
C ARG A 67 4.13 10.55 18.35
N THR A 68 3.74 11.32 17.34
CA THR A 68 2.43 11.98 17.29
C THR A 68 1.39 11.12 16.61
N GLU A 69 1.79 9.93 16.17
CA GLU A 69 0.88 8.92 15.66
C GLU A 69 0.12 9.40 14.41
N ASP A 70 0.78 10.20 13.58
CA ASP A 70 0.16 11.02 12.55
C ASP A 70 0.57 10.60 11.14
N LEU A 71 -0.44 10.29 10.30
CA LEU A 71 -0.25 10.15 8.86
C LEU A 71 -0.27 11.53 8.19
N ALA A 72 0.64 11.73 7.24
CA ALA A 72 0.72 12.95 6.46
C ALA A 72 0.97 12.66 4.98
N ILE A 73 0.53 13.58 4.11
CA ILE A 73 0.77 13.53 2.67
C ILE A 73 1.64 14.71 2.23
N LEU A 74 2.72 14.39 1.51
CA LEU A 74 3.66 15.36 0.96
C LEU A 74 3.32 15.64 -0.50
N LEU A 75 3.24 16.93 -0.85
CA LEU A 75 3.04 17.44 -2.20
C LEU A 75 4.17 18.40 -2.58
N HIS A 76 4.41 18.58 -3.88
CA HIS A 76 5.44 19.49 -4.40
C HIS A 76 4.87 20.51 -5.39
N PRO A 77 4.12 21.52 -4.93
CA PRO A 77 3.65 22.60 -5.78
C PRO A 77 4.76 23.63 -6.04
N GLY A 78 5.23 23.71 -7.28
CA GLY A 78 6.23 24.71 -7.68
C GLY A 78 7.56 24.55 -6.93
N ASN A 79 7.98 25.58 -6.19
CA ASN A 79 9.29 25.66 -5.54
C ASN A 79 9.28 25.30 -4.04
N ARG A 80 8.29 24.53 -3.58
CA ARG A 80 8.18 24.14 -2.16
C ARG A 80 7.51 22.79 -2.00
N TYR A 81 7.99 22.03 -1.04
CA TYR A 81 7.30 20.85 -0.52
C TYR A 81 6.32 21.27 0.58
N LEU A 82 5.10 20.73 0.52
CA LEU A 82 4.05 20.94 1.52
C LEU A 82 3.66 19.59 2.11
N LEU A 83 3.84 19.42 3.41
CA LEU A 83 3.39 18.24 4.14
C LEU A 83 2.12 18.58 4.93
N TYR A 84 1.03 17.91 4.61
CA TYR A 84 -0.28 18.06 5.26
C TYR A 84 -0.50 16.92 6.24
N SER A 85 -0.75 17.25 7.51
CA SER A 85 -1.09 16.30 8.56
C SER A 85 -2.58 15.93 8.50
N PHE A 86 -2.90 14.64 8.63
CA PHE A 86 -4.29 14.20 8.74
C PHE A 86 -4.83 14.32 10.16
N SER A 87 -4.01 14.04 11.17
CA SER A 87 -4.44 14.12 12.58
C SER A 87 -4.44 15.56 13.11
N HIS A 88 -3.68 16.45 12.46
CA HIS A 88 -3.60 17.87 12.78
C HIS A 88 -3.90 18.71 11.53
N PRO A 89 -5.17 18.82 11.08
CA PRO A 89 -5.52 19.40 9.79
C PRO A 89 -5.07 20.86 9.56
N HIS A 90 -4.83 21.60 10.64
CA HIS A 90 -4.34 22.98 10.61
C HIS A 90 -2.81 23.08 10.44
N LEU A 91 -2.08 21.98 10.65
CA LEU A 91 -0.64 21.94 10.57
C LEU A 91 -0.18 21.61 9.14
N VAL A 92 0.47 22.58 8.50
CA VAL A 92 1.12 22.39 7.19
C VAL A 92 2.59 22.75 7.30
N ILE A 93 3.47 21.76 7.11
CA ILE A 93 4.91 21.99 7.11
C ILE A 93 5.34 22.38 5.69
N LYS A 94 5.94 23.56 5.57
CA LYS A 94 6.44 24.13 4.31
C LYS A 94 7.95 23.99 4.27
N ILE A 95 8.49 23.41 3.20
CA ILE A 95 9.93 23.23 3.00
C ILE A 95 10.31 23.80 1.63
N PRO A 96 11.25 24.75 1.55
CA PRO A 96 11.74 25.26 0.26
C PRO A 96 12.31 24.14 -0.61
N SER A 97 12.08 24.24 -1.92
CA SER A 97 12.63 23.38 -2.97
C SER A 97 13.33 24.26 -4.01
N ASP A 98 14.57 24.64 -3.70
CA ASP A 98 15.44 25.41 -4.60
C ASP A 98 16.60 24.52 -5.09
N ARG A 99 17.50 25.06 -5.92
CA ARG A 99 18.65 24.32 -6.48
C ARG A 99 19.56 23.70 -5.41
N LYS A 100 19.62 24.28 -4.21
CA LYS A 100 20.44 23.79 -3.09
C LYS A 100 19.65 22.81 -2.20
N HIS A 101 18.32 22.93 -2.15
CA HIS A 101 17.43 22.24 -1.23
C HIS A 101 16.49 21.26 -1.92
N GLY A 102 17.06 20.25 -2.59
CA GLY A 102 16.27 19.20 -3.26
C GLY A 102 15.70 18.11 -2.35
N TYR A 103 15.31 17.00 -2.95
CA TYR A 103 14.63 15.87 -2.30
C TYR A 103 15.31 15.36 -1.01
N TYR A 104 16.64 15.20 -0.99
CA TYR A 104 17.37 14.71 0.18
C TYR A 104 17.35 15.70 1.35
N HIS A 105 17.42 17.00 1.06
CA HIS A 105 17.29 18.03 2.08
C HIS A 105 15.90 17.98 2.72
N MET A 106 14.84 17.89 1.91
CA MET A 106 13.46 17.72 2.39
C MET A 106 13.33 16.50 3.31
N LEU A 107 13.89 15.34 2.94
CA LEU A 107 13.86 14.15 3.80
C LEU A 107 14.55 14.38 5.14
N LYS A 108 15.71 15.06 5.14
CA LYS A 108 16.46 15.38 6.36
C LYS A 108 15.64 16.27 7.30
N VAL A 109 15.00 17.31 6.75
CA VAL A 109 14.11 18.22 7.50
C VAL A 109 12.93 17.47 8.10
N LEU A 110 12.25 16.61 7.32
CA LEU A 110 11.12 15.83 7.80
C LEU A 110 11.52 14.79 8.86
N LYS A 111 12.65 14.12 8.69
CA LYS A 111 13.19 13.18 9.69
C LYS A 111 13.45 13.86 11.02
N ARG A 112 14.02 15.08 11.01
CA ARG A 112 14.22 15.89 12.24
C ARG A 112 12.90 16.27 12.92
N LYS A 113 11.82 16.41 12.14
CA LYS A 113 10.45 16.63 12.65
C LYS A 113 9.71 15.34 13.02
N GLY A 114 10.39 14.18 12.97
CA GLY A 114 9.83 12.88 13.32
C GLY A 114 9.01 12.19 12.23
N TYR A 115 8.95 12.76 11.02
CA TYR A 115 8.23 12.19 9.89
C TYR A 115 9.16 11.28 9.06
N TYR A 116 8.75 10.02 8.91
CA TYR A 116 9.44 9.01 8.11
C TYR A 116 8.60 8.62 6.91
N ARG A 117 9.24 8.48 5.74
CA ARG A 117 8.54 8.03 4.53
C ARG A 117 8.04 6.60 4.74
N ILE A 118 6.78 6.36 4.42
CA ILE A 118 6.19 5.02 4.38
C ILE A 118 5.78 4.68 2.94
N VAL A 119 5.80 3.39 2.59
CA VAL A 119 5.39 2.92 1.27
C VAL A 119 3.86 2.85 1.18
N SER A 120 3.23 2.31 2.22
CA SER A 120 1.79 2.16 2.32
C SER A 120 1.26 2.64 3.68
N PRO A 121 0.18 3.44 3.71
CA PRO A 121 -0.54 3.82 4.92
C PRO A 121 -1.03 2.62 5.76
N HIS A 122 -1.24 1.45 5.14
CA HIS A 122 -1.69 0.24 5.83
C HIS A 122 -0.72 -0.19 6.95
N THR A 123 0.58 0.02 6.74
CA THR A 123 1.62 -0.28 7.74
C THR A 123 1.52 0.57 9.01
N ALA A 124 0.82 1.70 8.92
CA ALA A 124 0.53 2.60 10.04
C ALA A 124 -0.91 2.47 10.54
N GLY A 125 -1.71 1.51 10.07
CA GLY A 125 -3.11 1.31 10.50
C GLY A 125 -4.10 2.31 9.88
N TYR A 126 -3.75 2.90 8.74
CA TYR A 126 -4.63 3.78 7.97
C TYR A 126 -4.98 3.14 6.64
N THR A 127 -6.17 3.41 6.10
CA THR A 127 -6.43 3.25 4.66
C THR A 127 -6.44 4.62 4.01
N ALA A 128 -5.92 4.70 2.78
CA ALA A 128 -5.89 5.95 2.03
C ALA A 128 -6.27 5.68 0.56
N HIS A 129 -7.14 6.52 0.03
CA HIS A 129 -7.56 6.48 -1.35
C HIS A 129 -7.33 7.84 -2.00
N VAL A 130 -6.70 7.85 -3.17
CA VAL A 130 -6.46 9.05 -3.97
C VAL A 130 -7.16 8.88 -5.30
N SER A 131 -8.04 9.81 -5.65
CA SER A 131 -8.74 9.83 -6.94
C SER A 131 -8.64 11.18 -7.62
N LEU A 132 -8.75 11.18 -8.94
CA LEU A 132 -8.80 12.39 -9.75
C LEU A 132 -10.22 12.94 -9.75
N ARG A 133 -10.41 14.18 -9.31
CA ARG A 133 -11.73 14.83 -9.31
C ARG A 133 -11.64 16.27 -9.82
N ARG A 134 -12.75 16.82 -10.28
CA ARG A 134 -12.95 18.27 -10.39
C ARG A 134 -13.76 18.73 -9.20
N TYR A 135 -13.25 19.70 -8.45
CA TYR A 135 -13.93 20.28 -7.30
C TYR A 135 -13.87 21.81 -7.41
N LYS A 136 -15.02 22.48 -7.31
CA LYS A 136 -15.16 23.94 -7.54
C LYS A 136 -14.47 24.39 -8.84
N LYS A 137 -14.69 23.64 -9.94
CA LYS A 137 -14.09 23.84 -11.27
C LYS A 137 -12.54 23.68 -11.35
N VAL A 138 -11.87 23.32 -10.26
CA VAL A 138 -10.41 23.08 -10.21
C VAL A 138 -10.12 21.57 -10.32
N ARG A 139 -9.06 21.20 -11.05
CA ARG A 139 -8.59 19.80 -11.11
C ARG A 139 -7.84 19.46 -9.82
N THR A 140 -8.34 18.48 -9.07
CA THR A 140 -7.80 18.10 -7.77
C THR A 140 -7.47 16.62 -7.66
N TYR A 141 -6.59 16.28 -6.72
CA TYR A 141 -6.57 14.99 -6.05
C TYR A 141 -7.58 15.04 -4.89
N LEU A 142 -8.60 14.18 -4.95
CA LEU A 142 -9.43 13.86 -3.80
C LEU A 142 -8.71 12.78 -3.00
N VAL A 143 -8.31 13.12 -1.78
CA VAL A 143 -7.62 12.21 -0.87
C VAL A 143 -8.56 11.89 0.29
N GLU A 144 -8.89 10.62 0.45
CA GLU A 144 -9.73 10.11 1.54
C GLU A 144 -8.90 9.18 2.40
N VAL A 145 -8.81 9.47 3.69
CA VAL A 145 -8.00 8.72 4.65
C VAL A 145 -8.85 8.29 5.82
N LYS A 146 -8.80 7.01 6.18
CA LYS A 146 -9.44 6.50 7.38
C LYS A 146 -8.38 5.98 8.35
N ASP A 147 -8.41 6.49 9.56
CA ASP A 147 -7.58 6.04 10.68
C ASP A 147 -8.30 4.90 11.40
N TYR A 148 -7.75 3.69 11.31
CA TYR A 148 -8.27 2.48 11.93
C TYR A 148 -7.42 2.01 13.12
N ARG A 149 -6.41 2.76 13.55
CA ARG A 149 -5.40 2.27 14.50
C ARG A 149 -5.98 1.79 15.82
N HIS A 150 -6.94 2.54 16.38
CA HIS A 150 -7.60 2.14 17.62
C HIS A 150 -8.36 0.81 17.44
N LEU A 151 -9.16 0.70 16.37
CA LEU A 151 -9.87 -0.55 16.05
C LEU A 151 -8.90 -1.71 15.78
N GLN A 152 -7.84 -1.46 15.02
CA GLN A 152 -6.80 -2.43 14.70
C GLN A 152 -6.14 -2.98 15.98
N ASN A 153 -5.87 -2.13 16.98
CA ASN A 153 -5.31 -2.55 18.26
C ASN A 153 -6.28 -3.45 19.04
N LEU A 154 -7.58 -3.11 19.07
CA LEU A 154 -8.59 -3.96 19.71
C LEU A 154 -8.67 -5.35 19.04
N TYR A 155 -8.61 -5.40 17.72
CA TYR A 155 -8.58 -6.67 16.98
C TYR A 155 -7.30 -7.45 17.23
N ARG A 156 -6.12 -6.79 17.25
CA ARG A 156 -4.86 -7.45 17.58
C ARG A 156 -4.89 -8.06 18.97
N GLU A 157 -5.45 -7.35 19.94
CA GLU A 157 -5.63 -7.86 21.29
C GLU A 157 -6.52 -9.10 21.28
N ALA A 158 -7.72 -9.00 20.68
CA ALA A 158 -8.68 -10.10 20.59
C ALA A 158 -8.10 -11.34 19.90
N ILE A 159 -7.35 -11.17 18.81
CA ILE A 159 -6.68 -12.26 18.08
C ILE A 159 -5.61 -12.91 18.96
N ARG A 160 -4.78 -12.10 19.63
CA ARG A 160 -3.67 -12.59 20.45
C ARG A 160 -4.15 -13.37 21.68
N THR A 161 -5.25 -12.93 22.29
CA THR A 161 -5.82 -13.55 23.49
C THR A 161 -6.88 -14.59 23.17
N TYR A 162 -7.23 -14.77 21.89
CA TYR A 162 -8.36 -15.57 21.44
C TYR A 162 -9.66 -15.21 22.19
N ASP A 163 -9.94 -13.92 22.36
CA ASP A 163 -11.14 -13.42 23.04
C ASP A 163 -11.81 -12.32 22.22
N ALA A 164 -12.94 -12.65 21.60
CA ALA A 164 -13.68 -11.73 20.74
C ALA A 164 -14.60 -10.75 21.50
N LYS A 165 -14.80 -10.88 22.82
CA LYS A 165 -15.82 -10.14 23.59
C LYS A 165 -15.76 -8.62 23.40
N LYS A 166 -14.54 -8.06 23.38
CA LYS A 166 -14.33 -6.60 23.24
C LYS A 166 -14.73 -6.08 21.85
N ILE A 167 -14.63 -6.91 20.82
CA ILE A 167 -14.93 -6.51 19.44
C ILE A 167 -16.32 -6.98 18.97
N GLU A 168 -16.93 -7.93 19.67
CA GLU A 168 -18.23 -8.52 19.35
C GLU A 168 -19.36 -7.48 19.25
N LYS A 169 -19.33 -6.44 20.09
CA LYS A 169 -20.33 -5.36 20.05
C LYS A 169 -20.00 -4.22 19.08
N ILE A 170 -18.79 -4.21 18.51
CA ILE A 170 -18.36 -3.16 17.58
C ILE A 170 -18.99 -3.39 16.21
N LYS A 171 -19.84 -2.46 15.77
CA LYS A 171 -20.48 -2.51 14.44
C LYS A 171 -19.54 -2.12 13.29
N THR A 172 -18.48 -1.37 13.59
CA THR A 172 -17.54 -0.89 12.58
C THR A 172 -16.61 -2.02 12.16
N LYS A 173 -16.59 -2.36 10.88
CA LYS A 173 -15.72 -3.41 10.33
C LYS A 173 -14.29 -2.90 10.13
N LEU A 174 -13.32 -3.79 10.37
CA LEU A 174 -11.90 -3.55 10.10
C LEU A 174 -11.53 -4.12 8.72
N PRO A 175 -10.88 -3.36 7.83
CA PRO A 175 -10.38 -3.88 6.55
C PRO A 175 -9.35 -5.00 6.75
N ASN A 176 -9.50 -6.11 6.02
CA ASN A 176 -8.64 -7.27 6.18
C ASN A 176 -7.17 -6.95 5.87
N ILE A 177 -6.90 -6.07 4.88
CA ILE A 177 -5.55 -5.61 4.54
C ILE A 177 -4.74 -5.03 5.72
N LEU A 178 -5.41 -4.58 6.79
CA LEU A 178 -4.74 -4.04 7.97
C LEU A 178 -4.32 -5.12 8.98
N ILE A 179 -4.89 -6.32 8.92
CA ILE A 179 -4.74 -7.32 9.98
C ILE A 179 -4.52 -8.76 9.49
N GLY A 180 -4.75 -9.05 8.20
CA GLY A 180 -4.79 -10.41 7.67
C GLY A 180 -3.56 -11.25 7.98
N SER A 181 -2.35 -10.72 7.76
CA SER A 181 -1.11 -11.45 8.08
C SER A 181 -0.95 -11.74 9.59
N TYR A 182 -1.45 -10.86 10.45
CA TYR A 182 -1.45 -11.07 11.89
C TYR A 182 -2.48 -12.14 12.28
N TYR A 183 -3.67 -12.09 11.68
CA TYR A 183 -4.72 -13.08 11.89
C TYR A 183 -4.26 -14.49 11.50
N GLU A 184 -3.74 -14.67 10.28
CA GLU A 184 -3.28 -15.98 9.79
C GLU A 184 -2.18 -16.60 10.67
N LYS A 185 -1.26 -15.75 11.17
CA LYS A 185 -0.22 -16.20 12.10
C LYS A 185 -0.82 -16.84 13.36
N TYR A 186 -1.81 -16.20 13.99
CA TYR A 186 -2.41 -16.71 15.22
C TYR A 186 -3.40 -17.85 14.95
N LYS A 187 -4.06 -17.85 13.78
CA LYS A 187 -4.88 -18.97 13.34
C LYS A 187 -4.07 -20.26 13.24
N ALA A 188 -2.86 -20.20 12.67
CA ALA A 188 -1.96 -21.35 12.61
C ALA A 188 -1.44 -21.81 13.99
N GLN A 189 -1.55 -20.97 15.03
CA GLN A 189 -1.10 -21.27 16.40
C GLN A 189 -2.24 -21.71 17.33
N ALA A 190 -3.50 -21.64 16.88
CA ALA A 190 -4.63 -22.07 17.67
C ALA A 190 -4.62 -23.60 17.86
N ALA A 191 -4.59 -24.04 19.11
CA ALA A 191 -4.48 -25.46 19.46
C ALA A 191 -5.82 -26.08 19.88
N THR A 192 -6.80 -25.25 20.26
CA THR A 192 -8.08 -25.71 20.80
C THR A 192 -9.24 -25.28 19.92
N GLN A 193 -10.32 -26.06 19.94
CA GLN A 193 -11.54 -25.73 19.21
C GLN A 193 -12.16 -24.41 19.67
N GLU A 194 -12.02 -24.06 20.95
CA GLU A 194 -12.52 -22.79 21.47
C GLU A 194 -11.74 -21.60 20.90
N GLN A 195 -10.41 -21.69 20.79
CA GLN A 195 -9.61 -20.65 20.15
C GLN A 195 -9.98 -20.48 18.68
N LEU A 196 -10.23 -21.57 17.95
CA LEU A 196 -10.68 -21.52 16.56
C LEU A 196 -12.05 -20.83 16.43
N LYS A 197 -13.02 -21.17 17.29
CA LYS A 197 -14.33 -20.50 17.33
C LYS A 197 -14.19 -18.99 17.56
N GLN A 198 -13.34 -18.58 18.48
CA GLN A 198 -13.10 -17.16 18.77
C GLN A 198 -12.52 -16.45 17.55
N LEU A 199 -11.57 -17.08 16.84
CA LEU A 199 -11.02 -16.55 15.60
C LEU A 199 -12.06 -16.46 14.48
N ASP A 200 -12.95 -17.44 14.36
CA ASP A 200 -14.04 -17.42 13.37
C ASP A 200 -14.96 -16.21 13.58
N ILE A 201 -15.33 -15.92 14.84
CA ILE A 201 -16.11 -14.72 15.21
C ILE A 201 -15.36 -13.44 14.79
N ILE A 202 -14.04 -13.39 15.02
CA ILE A 202 -13.21 -12.24 14.65
C ILE A 202 -13.19 -12.08 13.11
N SER A 203 -12.99 -13.17 12.37
CA SER A 203 -12.92 -13.16 10.91
C SER A 203 -14.22 -12.69 10.25
N ALA A 204 -15.37 -13.09 10.80
CA ALA A 204 -16.69 -12.65 10.34
C ALA A 204 -16.89 -11.12 10.43
N LYS A 205 -16.10 -10.45 11.28
CA LYS A 205 -16.11 -8.99 11.44
C LYS A 205 -15.06 -8.25 10.63
N LEU A 206 -14.20 -8.98 9.92
CA LEU A 206 -13.29 -8.39 8.94
C LEU A 206 -14.06 -8.12 7.64
N HIS A 207 -13.69 -7.06 6.94
CA HIS A 207 -14.27 -6.73 5.64
C HIS A 207 -13.40 -7.34 4.53
N SER A 208 -14.03 -7.99 3.54
CA SER A 208 -13.33 -8.37 2.30
C SER A 208 -12.99 -7.08 1.54
N ASP A 209 -11.74 -6.94 1.11
CA ASP A 209 -11.20 -5.69 0.55
C ASP A 209 -11.79 -5.31 -0.84
N GLU A 210 -12.67 -6.16 -1.39
CA GLU A 210 -13.26 -6.01 -2.73
C GLU A 210 -14.05 -4.70 -2.93
N GLU A 211 -14.71 -4.16 -1.91
CA GLU A 211 -15.45 -2.89 -2.04
C GLU A 211 -14.54 -1.65 -2.08
N THR A 212 -13.28 -1.75 -1.64
CA THR A 212 -12.35 -0.61 -1.64
C THR A 212 -11.62 -0.47 -2.99
N GLN A 213 -11.43 -1.58 -3.72
CA GLN A 213 -10.82 -1.57 -5.05
C GLN A 213 -11.81 -1.15 -6.16
N ALA A 214 -13.11 -1.43 -5.99
CA ALA A 214 -14.14 -1.10 -6.99
C ALA A 214 -14.45 0.40 -7.15
N ARG A 215 -13.96 1.27 -6.26
CA ARG A 215 -14.14 2.73 -6.36
C ARG A 215 -12.85 3.51 -6.63
N SER A 216 -11.71 2.82 -6.71
CA SER A 216 -10.43 3.42 -7.11
C SER A 216 -10.25 3.45 -8.62
N GLY A 217 -11.05 4.30 -9.27
CA GLY A 217 -10.79 4.71 -10.65
C GLY A 217 -9.45 5.45 -10.73
N THR A 218 -8.49 4.80 -11.38
CA THR A 218 -7.26 5.37 -11.94
C THR A 218 -6.15 5.77 -10.95
N GLU A 219 -5.52 4.79 -10.30
CA GLU A 219 -4.06 4.78 -10.03
C GLU A 219 -3.56 3.34 -9.71
N ALA A 220 -3.96 2.38 -10.55
CA ALA A 220 -3.43 1.02 -10.60
C ALA A 220 -1.99 1.01 -11.17
N LYS A 221 -1.02 1.50 -10.40
CA LYS A 221 0.42 1.32 -10.70
C LYS A 221 1.27 0.92 -9.49
N ASN A 222 0.68 0.73 -8.31
CA ASN A 222 1.44 0.29 -7.13
C ASN A 222 1.14 -1.17 -6.71
N ASP A 223 0.02 -1.75 -7.13
CA ASP A 223 -0.27 -3.18 -6.94
C ASP A 223 0.45 -4.03 -8.01
N THR A 224 0.66 -3.46 -9.19
CA THR A 224 1.47 -4.10 -10.25
C THR A 224 2.92 -4.30 -9.83
N GLY A 225 3.52 -3.48 -8.97
CA GLY A 225 4.94 -3.64 -8.61
C GLY A 225 5.24 -4.92 -7.81
N GLU A 226 4.39 -5.24 -6.82
CA GLU A 226 4.53 -6.45 -6.01
C GLU A 226 4.04 -7.70 -6.75
N GLN A 227 2.95 -7.59 -7.52
CA GLN A 227 2.47 -8.69 -8.38
C GLN A 227 3.46 -9.02 -9.50
N LEU A 228 4.01 -8.00 -10.17
CA LEU A 228 5.02 -8.17 -11.22
C LEU A 228 6.33 -8.73 -10.64
N TYR A 229 6.75 -8.27 -9.46
CA TYR A 229 7.89 -8.87 -8.78
C TYR A 229 7.63 -10.34 -8.42
N SER A 230 6.45 -10.67 -7.90
CA SER A 230 6.09 -12.07 -7.56
C SER A 230 6.07 -12.97 -8.80
N TYR A 231 5.46 -12.52 -9.90
CA TYR A 231 5.45 -13.24 -11.17
C TYR A 231 6.88 -13.49 -11.68
N TYR A 232 7.71 -12.44 -11.74
CA TYR A 232 9.12 -12.58 -12.14
C TYR A 232 10.01 -13.28 -11.12
N LEU A 233 9.52 -13.56 -9.91
CA LEU A 233 10.23 -14.34 -8.90
C LEU A 233 9.80 -15.82 -8.89
N LYS A 234 8.58 -16.16 -9.32
CA LYS A 234 8.05 -17.53 -9.22
C LYS A 234 7.74 -18.19 -10.54
N ASP A 235 7.20 -17.44 -11.50
CA ASP A 235 6.49 -18.02 -12.65
C ASP A 235 7.17 -17.72 -13.98
N ALA A 236 7.83 -16.57 -14.12
CA ALA A 236 8.46 -16.17 -15.38
C ALA A 236 9.53 -17.15 -15.86
N SER A 237 9.54 -17.41 -17.17
CA SER A 237 10.58 -18.16 -17.87
C SER A 237 11.92 -17.41 -17.93
N TYR A 238 12.99 -18.10 -18.33
CA TYR A 238 14.31 -17.48 -18.52
C TYR A 238 14.24 -16.27 -19.47
N TYR A 239 13.64 -16.44 -20.65
CA TYR A 239 13.59 -15.38 -21.67
C TYR A 239 12.75 -14.18 -21.21
N GLU A 240 11.61 -14.42 -20.57
CA GLU A 240 10.76 -13.35 -20.03
C GLU A 240 11.48 -12.52 -18.96
N LEU A 241 12.16 -13.19 -18.02
CA LEU A 241 12.90 -12.52 -16.95
C LEU A 241 14.13 -11.77 -17.48
N SER A 242 14.86 -12.39 -18.40
CA SER A 242 16.04 -11.77 -19.03
C SER A 242 15.65 -10.50 -19.79
N ASN A 243 14.59 -10.56 -20.61
CA ASN A 243 14.06 -9.42 -21.35
C ASN A 243 13.60 -8.30 -20.40
N TYR A 244 12.87 -8.65 -19.35
CA TYR A 244 12.44 -7.68 -18.35
C TYR A 244 13.61 -6.98 -17.66
N LEU A 245 14.62 -7.72 -17.19
CA LEU A 245 15.79 -7.17 -16.51
C LEU A 245 16.66 -6.27 -17.40
N ALA A 246 16.58 -6.42 -18.73
CA ALA A 246 17.25 -5.57 -19.70
C ALA A 246 16.56 -4.20 -19.86
N THR A 247 15.28 -4.07 -19.49
CA THR A 247 14.54 -2.81 -19.61
C THR A 247 15.00 -1.76 -18.59
N SER A 248 14.87 -0.49 -18.96
CA SER A 248 15.03 0.63 -18.02
C SER A 248 13.94 0.64 -16.95
N GLU A 249 12.77 0.07 -17.25
CA GLU A 249 11.63 -0.04 -16.35
C GLU A 249 11.98 -0.90 -15.13
N ALA A 250 12.54 -2.10 -15.31
CA ALA A 250 12.90 -3.00 -14.21
C ALA A 250 13.88 -2.38 -13.19
N LYS A 251 14.81 -1.53 -13.66
CA LYS A 251 15.74 -0.79 -12.78
C LYS A 251 15.05 0.31 -11.97
N SER A 252 13.94 0.83 -12.47
CA SER A 252 13.22 1.96 -11.87
C SER A 252 12.06 1.53 -10.95
N THR A 253 11.49 0.34 -11.20
CA THR A 253 10.33 -0.20 -10.47
C THR A 253 10.73 -1.05 -9.27
N LEU A 254 11.83 -1.80 -9.37
CA LEU A 254 12.29 -2.70 -8.31
C LEU A 254 13.15 -1.98 -7.28
N SER A 255 13.04 -2.38 -6.01
CA SER A 255 14.07 -2.04 -5.04
C SER A 255 15.40 -2.73 -5.41
N TYR A 256 16.51 -2.17 -4.93
CA TYR A 256 17.84 -2.72 -5.21
C TYR A 256 17.97 -4.19 -4.80
N SER A 257 17.41 -4.58 -3.64
CA SER A 257 17.38 -5.97 -3.19
C SER A 257 16.56 -6.85 -4.12
N GLN A 258 15.33 -6.43 -4.47
CA GLN A 258 14.46 -7.17 -5.40
C GLN A 258 15.12 -7.37 -6.77
N TYR A 259 15.76 -6.33 -7.31
CA TYR A 259 16.47 -6.40 -8.58
C TYR A 259 17.61 -7.43 -8.54
N ASN A 260 18.42 -7.42 -7.46
CA ASN A 260 19.49 -8.39 -7.29
C ASN A 260 18.99 -9.82 -7.07
N THR A 261 17.87 -10.00 -6.36
CA THR A 261 17.21 -11.30 -6.23
C THR A 261 16.76 -11.83 -7.59
N LEU A 262 16.10 -11.00 -8.40
CA LEU A 262 15.70 -11.40 -9.75
C LEU A 262 16.90 -11.69 -10.66
N LYS A 263 17.99 -10.93 -10.52
CA LYS A 263 19.23 -11.18 -11.27
C LYS A 263 19.84 -12.55 -10.91
N SER A 264 19.84 -12.90 -9.62
CA SER A 264 20.28 -14.22 -9.15
C SER A 264 19.38 -15.33 -9.69
N ARG A 265 18.06 -15.16 -9.61
CA ARG A 265 17.09 -16.10 -10.23
C ARG A 265 17.33 -16.27 -11.73
N ASN A 266 17.56 -15.18 -12.46
CA ASN A 266 17.81 -15.23 -13.90
C ASN A 266 19.06 -16.05 -14.24
N SER A 267 20.12 -15.98 -13.43
CA SER A 267 21.29 -16.84 -13.58
C SER A 267 20.96 -18.33 -13.36
N GLN A 268 20.13 -18.65 -12.38
CA GLN A 268 19.68 -20.03 -12.13
C GLN A 268 18.82 -20.57 -13.27
N LEU A 269 17.88 -19.76 -13.78
CA LEU A 269 17.02 -20.14 -14.90
C LEU A 269 17.82 -20.33 -16.18
N ARG A 270 18.82 -19.46 -16.45
CA ARG A 270 19.74 -19.62 -17.58
C ARG A 270 20.50 -20.94 -17.52
N GLU A 271 21.00 -21.29 -16.35
CA GLU A 271 21.74 -22.54 -16.15
C GLU A 271 20.84 -23.76 -16.36
N LYS A 272 19.61 -23.71 -15.85
CA LYS A 272 18.61 -24.77 -16.05
C LYS A 272 18.26 -24.92 -17.53
N ASP A 273 17.95 -23.81 -18.21
CA ASP A 273 17.63 -23.80 -19.64
C ASP A 273 18.80 -24.34 -20.49
N LEU A 274 20.03 -23.96 -20.15
CA LEU A 274 21.23 -24.50 -20.81
C LEU A 274 21.36 -26.02 -20.63
N LEU A 275 21.06 -26.56 -19.44
CA LEU A 275 21.10 -28.00 -19.18
C LEU A 275 19.97 -28.77 -19.88
N GLU A 276 18.80 -28.16 -20.06
CA GLU A 276 17.63 -28.82 -20.65
C GLU A 276 17.66 -28.69 -22.19
N ASN A 277 17.86 -27.48 -22.69
CA ASN A 277 17.65 -27.09 -24.08
C ASN A 277 18.93 -26.66 -24.81
N GLY A 278 20.05 -26.49 -24.09
CA GLY A 278 21.31 -26.04 -24.67
C GLY A 278 21.90 -27.03 -25.68
N SER A 279 22.59 -26.50 -26.68
CA SER A 279 23.31 -27.31 -27.66
C SER A 279 24.53 -28.00 -27.02
N LEU A 280 25.03 -29.05 -27.69
CA LEU A 280 26.23 -29.76 -27.23
C LEU A 280 27.44 -28.82 -27.12
N GLU A 281 27.58 -27.88 -28.06
CA GLU A 281 28.67 -26.89 -28.05
C GLU A 281 28.56 -25.91 -26.89
N GLU A 282 27.35 -25.44 -26.59
CA GLU A 282 27.10 -24.52 -25.47
C GLU A 282 27.36 -25.21 -24.13
N LEU A 283 26.95 -26.47 -23.98
CA LEU A 283 27.23 -27.29 -22.81
C LEU A 283 28.74 -27.51 -22.60
N ILE A 284 29.48 -27.84 -23.67
CA ILE A 284 30.94 -28.01 -23.63
C ILE A 284 31.61 -26.69 -23.24
N THR A 285 31.17 -25.58 -23.81
CA THR A 285 31.71 -24.25 -23.52
C THR A 285 31.49 -23.87 -22.06
N ALA A 286 30.30 -24.14 -21.51
CA ALA A 286 30.00 -23.90 -20.10
C ALA A 286 30.87 -24.78 -19.18
N TYR A 287 31.00 -26.08 -19.49
CA TYR A 287 31.83 -27.01 -18.73
C TYR A 287 33.31 -26.58 -18.72
N LYS A 288 33.85 -26.15 -19.85
CA LYS A 288 35.25 -25.65 -19.92
C LYS A 288 35.48 -24.46 -18.97
N LYS A 289 34.45 -23.65 -18.72
CA LYS A 289 34.56 -22.45 -17.88
C LYS A 289 34.51 -22.74 -16.38
N ASN A 290 33.62 -23.61 -15.92
CA ASN A 290 33.38 -23.82 -14.48
C ASN A 290 33.60 -25.26 -13.99
N GLN A 291 33.87 -26.19 -14.90
CA GLN A 291 34.11 -27.62 -14.62
C GLN A 291 32.99 -28.30 -13.81
N ASP A 292 31.75 -27.80 -13.88
CA ASP A 292 30.64 -28.38 -13.11
C ASP A 292 30.25 -29.78 -13.66
N PRO A 293 30.22 -30.82 -12.80
CA PRO A 293 29.94 -32.19 -13.22
C PRO A 293 28.55 -32.37 -13.87
N ARG A 294 27.59 -31.48 -13.59
CA ARG A 294 26.26 -31.51 -14.21
C ARG A 294 26.32 -31.33 -15.73
N TYR A 295 27.17 -30.42 -16.22
CA TYR A 295 27.37 -30.25 -17.66
C TYR A 295 28.03 -31.48 -18.28
N LYS A 296 29.07 -32.03 -17.63
CA LYS A 296 29.73 -33.25 -18.10
C LYS A 296 28.74 -34.40 -18.28
N SER A 297 27.86 -34.61 -17.30
CA SER A 297 26.82 -35.63 -17.38
C SER A 297 25.88 -35.39 -18.58
N LYS A 298 25.39 -34.16 -18.76
CA LYS A 298 24.49 -33.81 -19.86
C LYS A 298 25.15 -33.91 -21.23
N ILE A 299 26.41 -33.51 -21.37
CA ILE A 299 27.21 -33.66 -22.60
C ILE A 299 27.27 -35.13 -23.01
N MET A 300 27.63 -36.01 -22.06
CA MET A 300 27.69 -37.45 -22.33
C MET A 300 26.33 -38.03 -22.72
N GLN A 301 25.25 -37.55 -22.11
CA GLN A 301 23.88 -37.92 -22.50
C GLN A 301 23.59 -37.53 -23.95
N ARG A 302 23.84 -36.27 -24.33
CA ARG A 302 23.57 -35.77 -25.69
C ARG A 302 24.41 -36.47 -26.76
N ILE A 303 25.68 -36.77 -26.49
CA ILE A 303 26.53 -37.55 -27.41
C ILE A 303 25.93 -38.93 -27.67
N LYS A 304 25.44 -39.61 -26.61
CA LYS A 304 24.78 -40.92 -26.76
C LYS A 304 23.47 -40.83 -27.55
N GLU A 305 22.69 -39.76 -27.37
CA GLU A 305 21.47 -39.52 -28.14
C GLU A 305 21.78 -39.31 -29.63
N ILE A 306 22.81 -38.53 -29.94
CA ILE A 306 23.26 -38.29 -31.32
C ILE A 306 23.78 -39.57 -31.97
N GLN A 307 24.48 -40.44 -31.23
CA GLN A 307 25.00 -41.71 -31.77
C GLN A 307 23.91 -42.76 -32.03
N LYS A 308 22.71 -42.60 -31.45
CA LYS A 308 21.60 -43.54 -31.59
C LYS A 308 20.62 -43.14 -32.71
N ASN A 309 20.66 -41.89 -33.14
CA ASN A 309 19.85 -41.35 -34.23
C ASN A 309 20.69 -41.25 -35.50
#